data_AF-A0A934EXD3-F1
#
_entry.id   AF-A0A934EXD3-F1
#
_cell.length_a   1.000
_cell.length_b   1.000
_cell.length_c   1.000
_cell.angle_alpha   90.00
_cell.angle_beta   90.00
_cell.angle_gamma   90.00
#
_symmetry.space_group_name_H-M   'P 1'
#
loop_
_entity.id
_entity.type
_entity.pdbx_description
1 polymer ?
#
loop_
_entity_poly.entity_id
_entity_poly.type
_entity_poly.pdbx_seq_one_letter_code
_entity_poly.pdbx_strand_id
1 'polypeptide(L)'
;MNDTSTFVESHFLEMMMKKSGEERMKMGFSMFDTARRQVIASIKRNTPGAEINDIRRELFLRFYGQDFSHEECEKILRKLGCLR
;
A
#
# COMPACT_ATOMS: atom_id res chain seq x y z
N MET A 1 10.52 13.55 12.01
CA MET A 1 11.48 12.90 11.09
C MET A 1 12.87 13.29 11.58
N ASN A 2 13.43 12.56 12.54
CA ASN A 2 14.57 13.07 13.32
C ASN A 2 15.91 12.98 12.56
N ASP A 3 15.93 12.21 11.46
CA ASP A 3 17.09 12.05 10.57
C ASP A 3 17.13 13.11 9.45
N THR A 4 16.22 14.09 9.47
CA THR A 4 16.18 15.18 8.50
C THR A 4 16.45 16.51 9.18
N SER A 5 17.39 17.28 8.64
CA SER A 5 17.67 18.62 9.17
C SER A 5 16.43 19.52 9.07
N THR A 6 16.27 20.41 10.05
CA THR A 6 15.17 21.38 10.09
C THR A 6 15.12 22.28 8.86
N PHE A 7 16.28 22.57 8.26
CA PHE A 7 16.40 23.31 7.01
C PHE A 7 15.72 22.56 5.85
N VAL A 8 16.03 21.27 5.67
CA VAL A 8 15.45 20.45 4.59
C VAL A 8 13.95 20.26 4.78
N GLU A 9 13.50 20.01 6.01
CA GLU A 9 12.07 19.91 6.32
C GLU A 9 11.33 21.21 5.97
N SER A 10 11.86 22.34 6.42
CA SER A 10 11.27 23.66 6.16
C SER A 10 11.22 23.98 4.66
N HIS A 11 12.30 23.67 3.93
CA HIS A 11 12.36 23.87 2.48
C HIS A 11 11.35 22.99 1.73
N PHE A 12 11.24 21.72 2.12
CA PHE A 12 10.24 20.81 1.56
C PHE A 12 8.81 21.30 1.80
N LEU A 13 8.50 21.72 3.03
CA LEU A 13 7.18 22.26 3.36
C LEU A 13 6.86 23.51 2.53
N GLU A 14 7.80 24.43 2.35
CA GLU A 14 7.63 25.61 1.51
C GLU A 14 7.28 25.22 0.05
N MET A 15 7.98 24.24 -0.52
CA MET A 15 7.69 23.70 -1.85
C MET A 15 6.29 23.09 -1.94
N MET A 16 5.84 22.39 -0.90
CA MET A 16 4.51 21.79 -0.84
C MET A 16 3.39 22.83 -0.70
N MET A 17 3.64 23.95 -0.02
CA MET A 17 2.69 25.05 0.12
C MET A 17 2.52 25.85 -1.17
N LYS A 18 3.51 25.82 -2.07
CA LYS A 18 3.40 26.41 -3.43
C LYS A 18 2.48 25.61 -4.36
N LYS A 19 2.08 24.39 -3.98
CA LYS A 19 1.18 23.53 -4.76
C LYS A 19 -0.28 23.74 -4.37
N SER A 20 -1.19 23.53 -5.32
CA SER A 20 -2.62 23.47 -5.04
C SER A 20 -2.99 22.20 -4.25
N GLY A 21 -4.18 22.20 -3.64
CA GLY A 21 -4.70 21.00 -2.99
C GLY A 21 -4.85 19.82 -3.95
N GLU A 22 -5.28 20.08 -5.19
CA GLU A 22 -5.41 19.06 -6.24
C GLU A 22 -4.05 18.46 -6.62
N GLU A 23 -3.02 19.28 -6.78
CA GLU A 23 -1.67 18.81 -7.08
C GLU A 23 -1.12 17.91 -5.97
N ARG A 24 -1.30 18.30 -4.71
CA ARG A 24 -0.90 17.46 -3.56
C ARG A 24 -1.67 16.15 -3.54
N MET A 25 -2.96 16.15 -3.90
CA MET A 25 -3.76 14.93 -3.97
C MET A 25 -3.26 13.99 -5.08
N LYS A 26 -2.96 14.52 -6.27
CA LYS A 26 -2.38 13.75 -7.38
C LYS A 26 -1.04 13.13 -7.01
N MET A 27 -0.19 13.85 -6.27
CA MET A 27 1.06 13.32 -5.75
C MET A 27 0.81 12.11 -4.84
N GLY A 28 -0.13 12.22 -3.89
CA GLY A 28 -0.52 11.10 -3.03
C GLY A 28 -1.02 9.88 -3.80
N PHE A 29 -1.86 10.07 -4.81
CA PHE A 29 -2.35 8.98 -5.66
C PHE A 29 -1.23 8.31 -6.47
N SER A 30 -0.30 9.09 -7.02
CA SER A 30 0.86 8.57 -7.76
C SER A 30 1.77 7.72 -6.87
N MET A 31 2.03 8.20 -5.64
CA MET A 31 2.80 7.46 -4.65
C MET A 31 2.11 6.15 -4.26
N PHE A 32 0.80 6.19 -4.01
CA PHE A 32 0.01 5.00 -3.68
C PHE A 32 0.01 3.98 -4.83
N ASP A 33 -0.19 4.43 -6.08
CA ASP A 33 -0.17 3.54 -7.25
C ASP A 33 1.20 2.88 -7.42
N THR A 34 2.29 3.63 -7.21
CA THR A 34 3.65 3.10 -7.24
C THR A 34 3.86 2.02 -6.17
N ALA A 35 3.48 2.29 -4.92
CA ALA A 35 3.58 1.32 -3.82
C ALA A 35 2.75 0.06 -4.11
N ARG A 36 1.51 0.21 -4.60
CA ARG A 36 0.65 -0.90 -5.01
C ARG A 36 1.29 -1.77 -6.07
N ARG A 37 1.88 -1.17 -7.12
CA ARG A 37 2.59 -1.90 -8.18
C ARG A 37 3.79 -2.68 -7.65
N GLN A 38 4.58 -2.08 -6.76
CA GLN A 38 5.73 -2.73 -6.15
C GLN A 38 5.32 -3.96 -5.33
N VAL A 39 4.25 -3.85 -4.54
CA VAL A 39 3.73 -4.96 -3.74
C VAL A 39 3.23 -6.10 -4.63
N ILE A 40 2.44 -5.79 -5.66
CA ILE A 40 1.95 -6.80 -6.62
C ILE A 40 3.11 -7.49 -7.34
N ALA A 41 4.13 -6.74 -7.78
CA ALA A 41 5.31 -7.30 -8.42
C ALA A 41 6.08 -8.24 -7.48
N SER A 42 6.23 -7.85 -6.21
CA SER A 42 6.84 -8.69 -5.17
C SER A 42 6.05 -10.00 -4.95
N ILE A 43 4.71 -9.92 -4.87
CA ILE A 43 3.85 -11.10 -4.74
C ILE A 43 4.02 -12.04 -5.93
N LYS A 44 3.92 -11.52 -7.17
CA LYS A 44 4.07 -12.32 -8.40
C LYS A 44 5.44 -12.98 -8.52
N ARG A 45 6.50 -12.32 -8.03
CA ARG A 45 7.84 -12.89 -8.00
C ARG A 45 7.97 -14.05 -7.01
N ASN A 46 7.34 -13.93 -5.85
CA ASN A 46 7.40 -14.95 -4.80
C ASN A 46 6.46 -16.13 -5.07
N THR A 47 5.39 -15.91 -5.83
CA THR A 47 4.40 -16.92 -6.22
C THR A 47 4.20 -16.89 -7.74
N PRO A 48 5.11 -17.50 -8.53
CA PRO A 48 4.96 -17.60 -9.98
C PRO A 48 3.64 -18.31 -10.34
N GLY A 49 2.88 -17.73 -11.27
CA GLY A 49 1.57 -18.26 -11.66
C GLY A 49 0.42 -17.90 -10.72
N ALA A 50 0.61 -16.99 -9.75
CA ALA A 50 -0.46 -16.50 -8.90
C ALA A 50 -1.63 -15.92 -9.69
N GLU A 51 -2.82 -16.44 -9.44
CA GLU A 51 -4.07 -15.95 -10.01
C GLU A 51 -4.53 -14.69 -9.26
N ILE A 52 -5.55 -14.01 -9.79
CA ILE A 52 -6.05 -12.76 -9.19
C ILE A 52 -6.48 -12.93 -7.74
N ASN A 53 -7.05 -14.08 -7.37
CA ASN A 53 -7.48 -14.37 -6.00
C ASN A 53 -6.31 -14.61 -5.06
N ASP A 54 -5.21 -15.19 -5.55
CA ASP A 54 -3.97 -15.30 -4.78
C ASP A 54 -3.39 -13.92 -4.50
N ILE A 55 -3.34 -13.05 -5.51
CA ILE A 55 -2.85 -11.67 -5.35
C ILE A 55 -3.71 -10.91 -4.35
N ARG A 56 -5.05 -11.04 -4.41
CA ARG A 56 -5.97 -10.39 -3.46
C ARG A 56 -5.78 -10.92 -2.03
N ARG A 57 -5.58 -12.23 -1.85
CA ARG A 57 -5.27 -12.83 -0.55
C ARG A 57 -3.99 -12.25 0.03
N GLU A 58 -2.90 -12.28 -0.74
CA GLU A 58 -1.60 -11.80 -0.28
C GLU A 58 -1.60 -10.30 0.03
N LEU A 59 -2.34 -9.50 -0.75
CA LEU A 59 -2.53 -8.08 -0.46
C LEU A 59 -3.26 -7.88 0.88
N PHE A 60 -4.36 -8.59 1.10
CA PHE A 60 -5.10 -8.52 2.37
C PHE A 60 -4.20 -8.89 3.55
N LEU A 61 -3.52 -10.04 3.50
CA LEU A 61 -2.68 -10.52 4.58
C LEU A 61 -1.50 -9.57 4.87
N ARG A 62 -0.90 -8.98 3.84
CA ARG A 62 0.23 -8.06 4.00
C ARG A 62 -0.15 -6.75 4.66
N PHE A 63 -1.30 -6.17 4.30
CA PHE A 63 -1.70 -4.86 4.80
C PHE A 63 -2.55 -4.92 6.06
N TYR A 64 -3.33 -5.99 6.23
CA TYR A 64 -4.34 -6.08 7.29
C TYR A 64 -4.26 -7.37 8.10
N GLY A 65 -3.46 -8.36 7.70
CA GLY A 65 -3.46 -9.68 8.34
C GLY A 65 -3.03 -9.65 9.81
N GLN A 66 -2.31 -8.61 10.25
CA GLN A 66 -1.92 -8.42 11.65
C GLN A 66 -3.00 -7.73 12.49
N ASP A 67 -4.02 -7.12 11.85
CA ASP A 67 -5.11 -6.42 12.53
C ASP A 67 -6.24 -7.38 12.95
N PHE A 68 -6.18 -8.63 12.51
CA PHE A 68 -7.22 -9.63 12.70
C PHE A 68 -6.63 -10.94 13.23
N SER A 69 -7.41 -11.67 14.01
CA SER A 69 -7.09 -13.06 14.34
C SER A 69 -7.05 -13.94 13.09
N HIS A 70 -6.45 -15.13 13.21
CA HIS A 70 -6.43 -16.10 12.12
C HIS A 70 -7.84 -16.47 11.63
N GLU A 71 -8.78 -16.67 12.56
CA GLU A 71 -10.17 -17.01 12.25
C GLU A 71 -10.89 -15.86 11.50
N GLU A 72 -10.64 -14.62 11.90
CA GLU A 72 -11.20 -13.44 11.23
C GLU A 72 -10.61 -13.26 9.83
N CYS A 73 -9.30 -13.45 9.68
CA CYS A 73 -8.64 -13.46 8.37
C CYS A 73 -9.28 -14.49 7.43
N GLU A 74 -9.50 -15.73 7.89
CA GLU A 74 -10.14 -16.76 7.07
C GLU A 74 -11.56 -16.35 6.65
N LYS A 75 -12.36 -15.83 7.59
CA LYS A 75 -13.73 -15.35 7.31
C LYS A 75 -13.72 -14.24 6.25
N ILE A 76 -12.81 -13.29 6.35
CA ILE A 76 -12.67 -12.19 5.39
C ILE A 76 -12.22 -12.72 4.02
N LEU A 77 -11.22 -13.60 3.99
CA LEU A 77 -10.72 -14.18 2.75
C LEU A 77 -11.77 -15.02 2.01
N ARG A 78 -12.63 -15.76 2.72
CA ARG A 78 -13.80 -16.42 2.12
C ARG A 78 -14.76 -15.41 1.49
N LYS A 79 -15.09 -14.33 2.21
CA LYS A 79 -15.95 -13.24 1.67
C LYS A 79 -15.34 -12.52 0.46
N LEU A 80 -14.01 -12.43 0.39
CA LEU A 80 -13.30 -11.87 -0.75
C LEU A 80 -13.19 -12.85 -1.94
N GLY A 81 -13.68 -14.09 -1.80
CA GLY A 81 -13.57 -15.14 -2.83
C GLY A 81 -12.15 -15.71 -2.96
N CYS A 82 -11.30 -15.50 -1.95
CA CYS A 82 -9.89 -15.89 -1.95
C CYS A 82 -9.65 -17.29 -1.34
N LEU A 83 -10.62 -17.81 -0.58
CA LEU A 83 -10.65 -19.17 -0.05
C LEU A 83 -11.97 -19.83 -0.45
N ARG A 84 -11.91 -21.11 -0.84
CA ARG A 84 -13.10 -21.95 -1.08
C ARG A 84 -13.63 -22.51 0.23
#